data_AF-A0A1F1SN96-F1
#
_entry.id   AF-A0A1F1SN96-F1
#
_cell.length_a   1.000
_cell.length_b   1.000
_cell.length_c   1.000
_cell.angle_alpha   90.00
_cell.angle_beta   90.00
_cell.angle_gamma   90.00
#
_symmetry.space_group_name_H-M   'P 1'
#
loop_
_entity.id
_entity.type
_entity.pdbx_description
1 polymer ?
#
loop_
_entity_poly.entity_id
_entity_poly.type
_entity_poly.pdbx_seq_one_letter_code
_entity_poly.pdbx_strand_id
1 'polypeptide(L)'
;MAYTIPKVAVIPYPPQKLHEFKLIWFEYVDNLHFGLNPAGFVDNAEPYLDIARQRFWEAGWAGDGEISLMWIPPFAINDIDGTRHMWTHTHGVVVWHVKQQSDGISWILYPPEEIDLNEYTPRD
;
A
#
# COMPACT_ATOMS: atom_id res chain seq x y z
N MET A 1 -19.32 5.75 -20.67
CA MET A 1 -19.31 6.29 -19.30
C MET A 1 -18.06 5.75 -18.63
N ALA A 2 -17.29 6.60 -17.94
CA ALA A 2 -16.19 6.11 -17.11
C ALA A 2 -16.78 5.49 -15.84
N TYR A 3 -16.40 4.24 -15.54
CA TYR A 3 -16.80 3.54 -14.33
C TYR A 3 -15.74 3.79 -13.24
N THR A 4 -16.16 4.20 -12.05
CA THR A 4 -15.30 4.36 -10.87
C THR A 4 -15.94 3.65 -9.70
N ILE A 5 -15.11 3.04 -8.85
CA ILE A 5 -15.60 2.43 -7.61
C ILE A 5 -15.91 3.47 -6.54
N PRO A 6 -16.83 3.17 -5.62
CA PRO A 6 -17.06 4.04 -4.47
C PRO A 6 -15.84 4.04 -3.54
N LYS A 7 -15.60 5.16 -2.85
CA LYS A 7 -14.45 5.33 -1.93
C LYS A 7 -14.36 4.25 -0.85
N VAL A 8 -15.50 3.82 -0.31
CA VAL A 8 -15.59 2.77 0.71
C VAL A 8 -15.15 1.39 0.21
N ALA A 9 -15.11 1.18 -1.11
CA ALA A 9 -14.62 -0.08 -1.71
C ALA A 9 -13.10 -0.07 -1.96
N VAL A 10 -12.42 1.05 -1.73
CA VAL A 10 -10.95 1.16 -1.89
C VAL A 10 -10.21 0.43 -0.76
N ILE A 11 -10.79 0.42 0.44
CA ILE A 11 -10.30 -0.33 1.61
C ILE A 11 -11.41 -1.29 2.02
N PRO A 12 -11.54 -2.47 1.36
CA PRO A 12 -12.68 -3.37 1.52
C PRO A 12 -12.55 -4.32 2.73
N TYR A 13 -11.70 -3.99 3.70
CA TYR A 13 -11.34 -4.85 4.82
C TYR A 13 -11.33 -4.06 6.14
N PRO A 14 -11.54 -4.71 7.30
CA PRO A 14 -11.44 -4.06 8.60
C PRO A 14 -9.96 -3.80 8.99
N PRO A 15 -9.67 -2.91 9.95
CA PRO A 15 -8.30 -2.57 10.36
C PRO A 15 -7.43 -3.77 10.71
N GLN A 16 -8.00 -4.80 11.35
CA GLN A 16 -7.28 -5.98 11.82
C GLN A 16 -6.60 -6.75 10.67
N LYS A 17 -7.11 -6.63 9.45
CA LYS A 17 -6.52 -7.25 8.26
C LYS A 17 -5.10 -6.74 7.98
N LEU A 18 -4.74 -5.52 8.40
CA LEU A 18 -3.39 -4.98 8.27
C LEU A 18 -2.34 -5.83 9.02
N HIS A 19 -2.71 -6.66 9.99
CA HIS A 19 -1.77 -7.58 10.65
C HIS A 19 -1.29 -8.71 9.72
N GLU A 20 -2.00 -9.00 8.64
CA GLU A 20 -1.63 -10.04 7.66
C GLU A 20 -0.80 -9.48 6.51
N PHE A 21 -0.69 -8.15 6.39
CA PHE A 21 0.01 -7.50 5.28
C PHE A 21 1.51 -7.77 5.33
N LYS A 22 2.13 -7.88 4.16
CA LYS A 22 3.59 -7.93 4.03
C LYS A 22 4.16 -6.51 4.02
N LEU A 23 5.42 -6.39 4.42
CA LEU A 23 6.14 -5.13 4.50
C LEU A 23 7.39 -5.17 3.64
N ILE A 24 7.63 -4.11 2.87
CA ILE A 24 8.90 -3.83 2.20
C ILE A 24 9.34 -2.40 2.50
N TRP A 25 10.59 -2.10 2.14
CA TRP A 25 11.12 -0.74 2.13
C TRP A 25 11.73 -0.43 0.76
N PHE A 26 11.71 0.86 0.39
CA PHE A 26 12.25 1.34 -0.88
C PHE A 26 12.74 2.79 -0.74
N GLU A 27 13.84 3.15 -1.39
CA GLU A 27 14.44 4.48 -1.21
C GLU A 27 13.73 5.57 -2.04
N TYR A 28 13.35 5.26 -3.28
CA TYR A 28 13.05 6.27 -4.30
C TYR A 28 11.55 6.57 -4.51
N VAL A 29 10.72 6.47 -3.48
CA VAL A 29 9.33 6.98 -3.53
C VAL A 29 9.33 8.47 -3.19
N ASP A 30 9.70 9.32 -4.15
CA ASP A 30 9.94 10.75 -3.87
C ASP A 30 8.77 11.67 -4.22
N ASN A 31 7.86 11.22 -5.07
CA ASN A 31 6.71 12.02 -5.47
C ASN A 31 5.51 11.83 -4.52
N LEU A 32 5.64 12.40 -3.32
CA LEU A 32 4.65 12.29 -2.25
C LEU A 32 3.32 13.00 -2.55
N HIS A 33 3.25 13.81 -3.61
CA HIS A 33 2.00 14.47 -4.04
C HIS A 33 0.90 13.49 -4.47
N PHE A 34 1.25 12.22 -4.72
CA PHE A 34 0.31 11.15 -5.06
C PHE A 34 -0.08 10.29 -3.86
N GLY A 35 0.41 10.63 -2.66
CA GLY A 35 -0.07 10.04 -1.41
C GLY A 35 -1.48 10.52 -1.10
N LEU A 36 -2.40 9.59 -0.90
CA LEU A 36 -3.80 9.91 -0.58
C LEU A 36 -4.04 9.78 0.92
N ASN A 37 -4.81 10.70 1.49
CA ASN A 37 -5.17 10.65 2.92
C ASN A 37 -6.17 9.51 3.18
N PRO A 38 -5.87 8.55 4.08
CA PRO A 38 -6.76 7.43 4.40
C PRO A 38 -8.16 7.85 4.89
N ALA A 39 -8.28 8.97 5.61
CA ALA A 39 -9.56 9.50 6.09
C ALA A 39 -10.54 9.87 4.94
N GLY A 40 -10.04 9.96 3.70
CA GLY A 40 -10.86 10.15 2.51
C GLY A 40 -11.60 8.90 2.03
N PHE A 41 -11.31 7.72 2.60
CA PHE A 41 -11.77 6.40 2.11
C PHE A 41 -12.48 5.53 3.16
N VAL A 42 -12.30 5.83 4.46
CA VAL A 42 -12.94 5.13 5.57
C VAL A 42 -13.54 6.13 6.56
N ASP A 43 -14.61 5.74 7.25
CA ASP A 43 -15.29 6.61 8.23
C ASP A 43 -14.41 6.97 9.43
N ASN A 44 -13.57 6.04 9.87
CA ASN A 44 -12.58 6.25 10.92
C ASN A 44 -11.24 5.63 10.53
N ALA A 45 -10.27 6.48 10.22
CA ALA A 45 -8.93 6.05 9.80
C ALA A 45 -8.02 5.67 10.98
N GLU A 46 -8.27 6.16 12.19
CA GLU A 46 -7.33 6.00 13.32
C GLU A 46 -6.99 4.54 13.64
N PRO A 47 -7.96 3.60 13.70
CA PRO A 47 -7.62 2.20 13.94
C PRO A 47 -6.70 1.59 12.87
N TYR A 48 -6.82 2.04 11.61
CA TYR A 48 -5.90 1.60 10.55
C TYR A 48 -4.52 2.24 10.71
N LEU A 49 -4.49 3.54 11.01
CA LEU A 49 -3.26 4.29 11.23
C LEU A 49 -2.48 3.75 12.44
N ASP A 50 -3.15 3.39 13.53
CA ASP A 50 -2.54 2.78 14.71
C ASP A 50 -1.83 1.46 14.34
N ILE A 51 -2.51 0.57 13.63
CA ILE A 51 -1.93 -0.71 13.21
C ILE A 51 -0.79 -0.48 12.21
N ALA A 52 -0.98 0.39 11.21
CA ALA A 52 0.08 0.71 10.25
C ALA A 52 1.32 1.30 10.94
N ARG A 53 1.14 2.27 11.86
CA ARG A 53 2.22 2.85 12.68
C ARG A 53 2.96 1.77 13.44
N GLN A 54 2.25 0.88 14.12
CA GLN A 54 2.84 -0.23 14.86
C GLN A 54 3.65 -1.14 13.94
N ARG A 55 3.08 -1.56 12.80
CA ARG A 55 3.73 -2.44 11.83
C ARG A 55 5.00 -1.82 11.23
N PHE A 56 4.99 -0.52 10.92
CA PHE A 56 6.18 0.19 10.45
C PHE A 56 7.23 0.32 11.55
N TRP A 57 6.82 0.68 12.77
CA TRP A 57 7.73 0.81 13.92
C TRP A 57 8.44 -0.52 14.24
N GLU A 58 7.69 -1.62 14.27
CA GLU A 58 8.23 -2.98 14.47
C GLU A 58 9.25 -3.38 13.40
N ALA A 59 9.14 -2.80 12.20
CA ALA A 59 10.05 -3.04 11.10
C ALA A 59 11.29 -2.12 11.08
N GLY A 60 11.33 -1.10 11.94
CA GLY A 60 12.48 -0.19 12.10
C GLY A 60 12.25 1.25 11.66
N TRP A 61 11.02 1.64 11.31
CA TRP A 61 10.66 3.04 11.03
C TRP A 61 10.85 3.91 12.28
N ALA A 62 11.48 5.08 12.11
CA ALA A 62 11.81 5.99 13.20
C ALA A 62 10.60 6.78 13.76
N GLY A 63 9.41 6.64 13.18
CA GLY A 63 8.20 7.32 13.65
C GLY A 63 7.99 8.73 13.08
N ASP A 64 8.67 9.11 12.00
CA ASP A 64 8.52 10.40 11.32
C ASP A 64 7.86 10.26 9.92
N GLY A 65 7.31 11.35 9.39
CA GLY A 65 6.58 11.34 8.12
C GLY A 65 5.08 11.07 8.27
N GLU A 66 4.35 11.16 7.15
CA GLU A 66 2.89 11.02 7.09
C GLU A 66 2.50 9.69 6.44
N ILE A 67 1.66 8.91 7.14
CA ILE A 67 1.09 7.69 6.57
C ILE A 67 0.01 8.07 5.55
N SER A 68 0.19 7.57 4.34
CA SER A 68 -0.66 7.80 3.18
C SER A 68 -0.98 6.48 2.48
N LEU A 69 -1.92 6.55 1.54
CA LEU A 69 -2.24 5.46 0.63
C LEU A 69 -1.58 5.72 -0.73
N MET A 70 -1.02 4.69 -1.33
CA MET A 70 -0.62 4.70 -2.74
C MET A 70 -1.46 3.69 -3.51
N TRP A 71 -1.96 4.09 -4.67
CA TRP A 71 -2.68 3.20 -5.56
C TRP A 71 -1.76 2.65 -6.64
N ILE A 72 -1.72 1.32 -6.75
CA ILE A 72 -1.02 0.60 -7.80
C ILE A 72 -2.10 0.19 -8.83
N PRO A 73 -2.04 0.74 -10.05
CA PRO A 73 -3.04 0.43 -11.05
C PRO A 73 -2.92 -1.04 -11.51
N PRO A 74 -4.04 -1.68 -11.95
CA PRO A 74 -4.06 -3.09 -12.35
C PRO A 74 -2.94 -3.49 -13.32
N PHE A 75 -2.62 -2.62 -14.29
CA PHE A 75 -1.64 -2.91 -15.34
C PHE A 75 -0.18 -2.90 -14.84
N ALA A 76 0.07 -2.40 -13.63
CA ALA A 76 1.38 -2.37 -13.00
C ALA A 76 1.60 -3.55 -12.03
N ILE A 77 0.59 -4.39 -11.83
CA ILE A 77 0.64 -5.56 -10.96
C ILE A 77 1.09 -6.77 -11.80
N ASN A 78 2.16 -7.44 -11.37
CA ASN A 78 2.50 -8.77 -11.86
C ASN A 78 1.76 -9.78 -10.97
N ASP A 79 1.05 -10.75 -11.54
CA ASP A 79 0.39 -11.77 -10.70
C ASP A 79 1.40 -12.68 -10.02
N ILE A 80 0.99 -13.22 -8.87
CA ILE A 80 1.74 -14.14 -8.01
C ILE A 80 2.19 -15.42 -8.77
N ASP A 81 1.57 -15.74 -9.90
CA ASP A 81 1.91 -16.90 -10.75
C ASP A 81 2.53 -16.55 -12.12
N GLY A 82 2.87 -15.27 -12.35
CA GLY A 82 3.47 -14.80 -13.59
C GLY A 82 2.50 -14.75 -14.80
N THR A 83 1.21 -15.03 -14.59
CA THR A 83 0.19 -14.72 -15.60
C THR A 83 -0.27 -13.27 -15.44
N ARG A 84 -1.07 -12.75 -16.39
CA ARG A 84 -1.70 -11.43 -16.26
C ARG A 84 -3.20 -11.63 -16.19
N HIS A 85 -3.69 -12.01 -15.03
CA HIS A 85 -5.09 -11.95 -14.66
C HIS A 85 -5.49 -10.49 -14.39
N MET A 86 -5.52 -9.69 -15.46
CA MET A 86 -6.19 -8.37 -15.46
C MET A 86 -7.65 -8.45 -14.97
N TRP A 87 -8.24 -9.65 -14.94
CA TRP A 87 -9.60 -9.93 -14.53
C TRP A 87 -9.81 -10.09 -13.02
N THR A 88 -8.77 -10.40 -12.23
CA THR A 88 -8.89 -10.53 -10.77
C THR A 88 -8.68 -9.19 -10.07
N HIS A 89 -7.73 -8.38 -10.55
CA HIS A 89 -7.38 -7.08 -9.96
C HIS A 89 -7.88 -5.89 -10.78
N THR A 90 -9.10 -5.95 -11.33
CA THR A 90 -9.62 -4.92 -12.26
C THR A 90 -9.67 -3.50 -11.69
N HIS A 91 -9.50 -3.32 -10.38
CA HIS A 91 -9.60 -2.04 -9.66
C HIS A 91 -8.26 -1.58 -9.06
N GLY A 92 -7.18 -2.36 -9.25
CA GLY A 92 -5.86 -2.11 -8.69
C GLY A 92 -5.81 -2.38 -7.19
N VAL A 93 -4.67 -2.09 -6.58
CA VAL A 93 -4.42 -2.36 -5.16
C VAL A 93 -3.99 -1.07 -4.50
N VAL A 94 -4.49 -0.83 -3.29
CA VAL A 94 -4.00 0.24 -2.43
C VAL A 94 -3.04 -0.33 -1.40
N VAL A 95 -1.88 0.31 -1.29
CA VAL A 95 -0.86 0.01 -0.29
C VAL A 95 -0.74 1.16 0.70
N TRP A 96 -0.41 0.83 1.95
CA TRP A 96 -0.14 1.81 2.99
C TRP A 96 1.33 2.20 2.92
N HIS A 97 1.63 3.48 3.05
CA HIS A 97 2.96 4.01 2.81
C HIS A 97 3.32 5.12 3.79
N VAL A 98 4.57 5.14 4.24
CA VAL A 98 5.19 6.30 4.90
C VAL A 98 6.61 6.48 4.38
N LYS A 99 6.98 7.73 4.06
CA LYS A 99 8.38 8.08 3.78
C LYS A 99 9.00 8.70 5.02
N GLN A 100 10.06 8.08 5.51
CA GLN A 100 10.84 8.59 6.62
C GLN A 100 11.61 9.84 6.16
N GLN A 101 11.50 10.92 6.91
CA GLN A 101 12.08 12.22 6.57
C GLN A 101 13.59 12.27 6.79
N SER A 102 14.08 11.50 7.77
CA SER A 102 15.48 11.54 8.19
C SER A 102 16.45 10.84 7.23
N ASP A 103 16.04 9.74 6.58
CA ASP A 103 16.88 8.97 5.65
C ASP A 103 16.26 8.77 4.27
N GLY A 104 14.99 9.16 4.07
CA GLY A 104 14.28 9.03 2.80
C GLY A 104 13.71 7.64 2.53
N ILE A 105 13.87 6.67 3.44
CA ILE A 105 13.37 5.30 3.27
C ILE A 105 11.84 5.32 3.31
N SER A 106 11.23 4.68 2.33
CA SER A 106 9.78 4.53 2.20
C SER A 106 9.38 3.14 2.65
N TRP A 107 8.50 3.06 3.63
CA TRP A 107 7.96 1.81 4.18
C TRP A 107 6.60 1.55 3.55
N ILE A 108 6.38 0.33 3.07
CA ILE A 108 5.16 -0.02 2.32
C ILE A 108 4.58 -1.31 2.89
N LEU A 109 3.31 -1.24 3.32
CA LEU A 109 2.50 -2.40 3.72
C LEU A 109 1.49 -2.72 2.62
N TYR A 110 1.44 -3.97 2.19
CA TYR A 110 0.59 -4.41 1.09
C TYR A 110 -0.10 -5.76 1.38
N PRO A 111 -1.29 -6.00 0.81
CA PRO A 111 -2.00 -7.28 0.92
C PRO A 111 -1.31 -8.35 0.05
N PRO A 112 -0.68 -9.38 0.63
CA PRO A 112 0.06 -10.39 -0.13
C PRO A 112 -0.82 -11.30 -1.00
N GLU A 113 -2.13 -11.31 -0.78
CA GLU A 113 -3.09 -12.02 -1.60
C GLU A 113 -3.44 -11.30 -2.91
N GLU A 114 -3.16 -10.00 -3.02
CA GLU A 114 -3.48 -9.19 -4.22
C GLU A 114 -2.22 -8.86 -5.05
N ILE A 115 -1.05 -8.77 -4.42
CA ILE A 115 0.21 -8.39 -5.08
C ILE A 115 1.40 -8.99 -4.34
N ASP A 116 2.44 -9.40 -5.08
CA ASP A 116 3.76 -9.68 -4.49
C ASP A 116 4.82 -8.71 -5.00
N LEU A 117 5.23 -7.80 -4.12
CA LEU A 117 6.30 -6.83 -4.40
C LEU A 117 7.72 -7.39 -4.14
N ASN A 118 7.85 -8.64 -3.68
CA ASN A 118 9.16 -9.24 -3.40
C ASN A 118 9.92 -9.70 -4.67
N GLU A 119 9.28 -9.72 -5.84
CA GLU A 119 9.84 -10.35 -7.05
C GLU A 119 10.59 -9.44 -8.03
N TYR A 120 11.00 -8.22 -7.64
CA TYR A 120 11.96 -7.48 -8.47
C TYR A 120 13.41 -7.81 -8.10
N THR A 121 13.84 -9.04 -8.38
CA THR A 121 15.25 -9.28 -8.73
C THR A 121 15.37 -8.92 -10.21
N PRO A 122 16.13 -7.89 -10.59
CA PRO A 122 16.53 -7.72 -11.98
C PRO A 122 17.16 -9.04 -12.43
N ARG A 123 16.61 -9.68 -13.46
CA ARG A 123 17.36 -10.71 -14.18
C ARG A 123 18.44 -9.95 -14.96
N ASP A 124 19.69 -10.21 -14.59
CA ASP A 124 20.88 -9.77 -15.33
C ASP A 124 20.78 -10.14 -16.83
#